data_AF-A0A923TIR2-F1
#
_entry.id   AF-A0A923TIR2-F1
#
_cell.length_a   1.000
_cell.length_b   1.000
_cell.length_c   1.000
_cell.angle_alpha   90.00
_cell.angle_beta   90.00
_cell.angle_gamma   90.00
#
_symmetry.space_group_name_H-M   'P 1'
#
loop_
_entity.id
_entity.type
_entity.pdbx_description
1 polymer ?
#
loop_
_entity_poly.entity_id
_entity_poly.type
_entity_poly.pdbx_seq_one_letter_code
_entity_poly.pdbx_strand_id
1 'polypeptide(L)'
;MTVVLDRHVQVLAGGRVLLGGDPGRLVRLRADGGRALRSLLAGRSTPQLDRLGRTLLEGGLAHPRPGRSDSTDVTVVVPVRDRAVELDRCLTALGRGAPVLVVDDASLDHDAVRAVATRHGARLLRQDDNTGPGGARNAGVAATTSAFVAFVDSDCVVPP
;
A
#
# COMPACT_ATOMS: atom_id res chain seq x y z
N MET A 1 4.10 18.95 3.45
CA MET A 1 4.21 17.48 3.62
C MET A 1 3.46 17.03 4.86
N THR A 2 2.80 15.86 4.82
CA THR A 2 2.10 15.29 5.97
C THR A 2 2.90 14.13 6.57
N VAL A 3 3.07 14.14 7.89
CA VAL A 3 3.81 13.10 8.63
C VAL A 3 3.05 12.70 9.88
N VAL A 4 3.37 11.52 10.40
CA VAL A 4 2.98 11.05 11.73
C VAL A 4 4.23 10.70 12.51
N LEU A 5 4.23 10.86 13.84
CA LEU A 5 5.36 10.40 14.63
C LEU A 5 5.44 8.87 14.58
N ASP A 6 6.66 8.35 14.61
CA ASP A 6 6.87 6.93 14.85
C ASP A 6 6.23 6.52 16.19
N ARG A 7 5.62 5.34 16.22
CA ARG A 7 4.85 4.86 17.38
C ARG A 7 5.68 4.70 18.66
N HIS A 8 7.01 4.58 18.52
CA HIS A 8 7.95 4.46 19.64
C HIS A 8 8.52 5.80 20.09
N VAL A 9 8.18 6.91 19.42
CA VAL A 9 8.65 8.24 19.81
C VAL A 9 7.89 8.75 21.02
N GLN A 10 8.63 9.09 22.06
CA GLN A 10 8.12 9.77 23.24
C GLN A 10 8.26 11.28 23.09
N VAL A 11 7.18 11.99 23.40
CA VAL A 11 7.12 13.44 23.37
C VAL A 11 7.13 13.98 24.79
N LEU A 12 8.20 14.66 25.17
CA LEU A 12 8.48 15.12 26.52
C LEU A 12 8.56 16.65 26.59
N ALA A 13 8.62 17.19 27.81
CA ALA A 13 8.82 18.62 28.09
C ALA A 13 7.87 19.55 27.30
N GLY A 14 6.56 19.23 27.28
CA GLY A 14 5.54 20.03 26.59
C GLY A 14 5.64 20.03 25.05
N GLY A 15 6.25 18.99 24.47
CA GLY A 15 6.44 18.88 23.03
C GLY A 15 7.78 19.36 22.51
N ARG A 16 8.76 19.57 23.40
CA ARG A 16 10.07 20.15 23.05
C ARG A 16 11.20 19.14 23.03
N VAL A 17 10.99 17.95 23.58
CA VAL A 17 11.97 16.87 23.54
C VAL A 17 11.31 15.65 22.92
N LEU A 18 11.97 15.08 21.92
CA LEU A 18 11.57 13.84 21.27
C LEU A 18 12.63 12.79 21.58
N LEU A 19 12.21 11.61 22.01
CA LEU A 19 13.08 10.46 22.25
C LEU A 19 12.57 9.28 21.40
N GLY A 20 13.42 8.73 20.52
CA GLY A 20 13.07 7.61 19.65
C GLY A 20 13.87 7.63 18.35
N GLY A 21 13.35 7.00 17.29
CA GLY A 21 14.03 6.90 16.00
C GLY A 21 14.94 5.68 15.87
N ASP A 22 15.45 5.46 14.66
CA ASP A 22 16.36 4.37 14.33
C ASP A 22 17.55 4.89 13.50
N PRO A 23 18.79 4.90 14.06
CA PRO A 23 19.12 4.57 15.44
C PRO A 23 18.50 5.57 16.44
N GLY A 24 18.38 5.19 17.72
CA GLY A 24 17.75 5.99 18.77
C GLY A 24 18.38 7.38 18.97
N ARG A 25 17.54 8.41 19.06
CA ARG A 25 17.91 9.83 19.14
C ARG A 25 17.12 10.54 20.23
N LEU A 26 17.78 11.52 20.84
CA LEU A 26 17.14 12.56 21.65
C LEU A 26 17.22 13.88 20.87
N VAL A 27 16.08 14.41 20.46
CA VAL A 27 15.99 15.68 19.72
C VAL A 27 15.36 16.74 20.60
N ARG A 28 16.07 17.85 20.79
CA ARG A 28 15.57 19.02 21.51
C ARG A 28 15.17 20.11 20.53
N LEU A 29 13.88 20.44 20.51
CA LEU A 29 13.36 21.52 19.72
C LEU A 29 13.58 22.87 20.42
N ARG A 30 13.67 23.93 19.62
CA ARG A 30 13.75 25.32 20.09
C ARG A 30 12.50 25.71 20.89
N ALA A 31 12.51 26.89 21.51
CA ALA A 31 11.45 27.35 22.42
C ALA A 31 10.05 27.29 21.79
N ASP A 32 9.93 27.65 20.51
CA ASP A 32 8.72 27.60 19.68
C ASP A 32 8.48 26.25 19.00
N GLY A 33 9.45 25.34 19.06
CA GLY A 33 9.44 24.11 18.28
C GLY A 33 8.31 23.15 18.63
N GLY A 34 7.81 23.15 19.87
CA GLY A 34 6.63 22.36 20.22
C GLY A 34 5.35 22.82 19.49
N ARG A 35 5.22 24.13 19.20
CA ARG A 35 4.13 24.67 18.37
C ARG A 35 4.32 24.28 16.91
N ALA A 36 5.57 24.32 16.41
CA ALA A 36 5.89 23.89 15.06
C ALA A 36 5.57 22.41 14.86
N LEU A 37 5.97 21.54 15.79
CA LEU A 37 5.66 20.12 15.78
C LEU A 37 4.14 19.87 15.74
N ARG A 38 3.38 20.49 16.63
CA ARG A 38 1.90 20.37 16.61
C ARG A 38 1.29 20.85 15.29
N SER A 39 1.84 21.91 14.70
CA SER A 39 1.36 22.43 13.42
C SER A 39 1.62 21.46 12.28
N LEU A 40 2.81 20.87 12.25
CA LEU A 40 3.20 19.86 11.27
C LEU A 40 2.33 18.60 11.39
N LEU A 41 2.13 18.09 12.61
CA LEU A 41 1.29 16.91 12.84
C LEU A 41 -0.19 17.15 12.55
N ALA A 42 -0.64 18.41 12.59
CA ALA A 42 -1.97 18.81 12.15
C ALA A 42 -2.08 18.97 10.61
N GLY A 43 -1.03 18.62 9.84
CA GLY A 43 -1.03 18.68 8.39
C GLY A 43 -0.80 20.07 7.79
N ARG A 44 -0.38 21.07 8.59
CA ARG A 44 -0.03 22.38 8.03
C ARG A 44 1.30 22.31 7.28
N SER A 45 1.37 23.00 6.14
CA SER A 45 2.57 23.08 5.30
C SER A 45 3.10 24.50 5.24
N THR A 46 4.36 24.70 5.63
CA THR A 46 5.15 25.90 5.36
C THR A 46 6.60 25.48 5.12
N PRO A 47 7.46 26.29 4.49
CA PRO A 47 8.87 25.94 4.30
C PRO A 47 9.60 25.57 5.60
N GLN A 48 9.25 26.19 6.74
CA GLN A 48 9.81 25.82 8.05
C GLN A 48 9.31 24.44 8.52
N LEU A 49 8.01 24.16 8.39
CA LEU A 49 7.42 22.89 8.80
C LEU A 49 7.89 21.73 7.93
N ASP A 50 8.05 21.96 6.62
CA ASP A 50 8.56 20.97 5.69
C ASP A 50 10.03 20.64 5.97
N ARG A 51 10.84 21.62 6.39
CA ARG A 51 12.20 21.37 6.90
C ARG A 51 12.19 20.51 8.16
N LEU A 52 11.36 20.88 9.15
CA LEU A 52 11.23 20.11 10.39
C LEU A 52 10.80 18.66 10.09
N GLY A 53 9.80 18.47 9.23
CA GLY A 53 9.33 17.16 8.85
C GLY A 53 10.39 16.32 8.16
N ARG A 54 11.21 16.90 7.27
CA ARG A 54 12.34 16.19 6.66
C ARG A 54 13.36 15.76 7.69
N THR A 55 13.71 16.64 8.63
CA THR A 55 14.63 16.29 9.73
C THR A 55 14.07 15.15 10.60
N LEU A 56 12.77 15.14 10.86
CA LEU A 56 12.15 14.05 11.64
C LEU A 56 12.12 12.73 10.85
N LEU A 57 11.87 12.77 9.54
CA LEU A 57 11.92 11.61 8.66
C LEU A 57 13.33 11.02 8.57
N GLU A 58 14.33 11.87 8.29
CA GLU A 58 15.75 11.48 8.23
C GLU A 58 16.26 10.91 9.57
N GLY A 59 15.67 11.35 10.68
CA GLY A 59 15.98 10.85 12.01
C GLY A 59 15.20 9.59 12.43
N GLY A 60 14.31 9.06 11.59
CA GLY A 60 13.42 7.94 11.93
C GLY A 60 12.37 8.28 12.99
N LEU A 61 12.17 9.56 13.31
CA LEU A 61 11.24 10.04 14.34
C LEU A 61 9.81 10.22 13.82
N ALA A 62 9.64 10.22 12.50
CA ALA A 62 8.35 10.35 11.85
C ALA A 62 8.29 9.47 10.60
N HIS A 63 7.07 9.15 10.19
CA HIS A 63 6.75 8.46 8.94
C HIS A 63 5.96 9.39 8.02
N PRO A 64 6.17 9.30 6.70
CA PRO A 64 5.32 10.01 5.76
C PRO A 64 3.89 9.49 5.93
N ARG A 65 2.92 10.39 5.92
CA ARG A 65 1.51 10.04 5.88
C ARG A 65 0.99 10.41 4.50
N PRO A 66 0.91 9.47 3.55
CA PRO A 66 0.30 9.72 2.27
C PRO A 66 -1.12 10.28 2.45
N GLY A 67 -1.57 11.07 1.48
CA GLY A 67 -2.99 11.42 1.40
C GLY A 67 -3.84 10.15 1.33
N ARG A 68 -5.12 10.26 1.69
CA ARG A 68 -6.06 9.19 1.36
C ARG A 68 -6.16 9.10 -0.16
N SER A 69 -5.95 7.91 -0.71
CA SER A 69 -6.37 7.54 -2.05
C SER A 69 -7.68 6.75 -1.95
N ASP A 70 -8.55 6.88 -2.95
CA ASP A 70 -9.73 6.03 -3.02
C ASP A 70 -9.32 4.64 -3.48
N SER A 71 -9.99 3.60 -2.99
CA SER A 71 -9.66 2.22 -3.37
C SER A 71 -9.85 1.94 -4.87
N THR A 72 -10.59 2.81 -5.57
CA THR A 72 -10.74 2.80 -7.03
C THR A 72 -9.49 3.24 -7.78
N ASP A 73 -8.56 3.95 -7.12
CA ASP A 73 -7.29 4.37 -7.71
C ASP A 73 -6.29 3.21 -7.85
N VAL A 74 -6.62 2.05 -7.26
CA VAL A 74 -5.79 0.85 -7.23
C VAL A 74 -6.51 -0.28 -7.95
N THR A 75 -5.88 -0.89 -8.96
CA THR A 75 -6.33 -2.21 -9.44
C THR A 75 -5.46 -3.30 -8.80
N VAL A 76 -6.09 -4.29 -8.18
CA VAL A 76 -5.40 -5.49 -7.67
C VAL A 76 -5.23 -6.47 -8.82
N VAL A 77 -3.98 -6.82 -9.13
CA VAL A 77 -3.63 -7.82 -10.15
C VAL A 77 -3.30 -9.14 -9.46
N VAL A 78 -4.04 -10.19 -9.82
CA VAL A 78 -3.88 -11.54 -9.27
C VAL A 78 -3.45 -12.50 -10.38
N PRO A 79 -2.15 -12.85 -10.48
CA PRO A 79 -1.71 -13.89 -11.39
C PRO A 79 -2.15 -15.27 -10.89
N VAL A 80 -2.61 -16.12 -11.82
CA VAL A 80 -3.04 -17.49 -11.51
C VAL A 80 -2.64 -18.43 -12.62
N ARG A 81 -2.26 -19.65 -12.24
CA ARG A 81 -2.13 -20.80 -13.15
C ARG A 81 -2.53 -22.07 -12.41
N ASP A 82 -3.51 -22.79 -12.92
CA ASP A 82 -3.97 -24.10 -12.42
C ASP A 82 -4.36 -24.11 -10.92
N ARG A 83 -4.92 -23.00 -10.42
CA ARG A 83 -5.20 -22.77 -8.99
C ARG A 83 -6.54 -22.08 -8.73
N ALA A 84 -7.61 -22.60 -9.34
CA ALA A 84 -8.94 -21.99 -9.21
C ALA A 84 -9.48 -21.99 -7.77
N VAL A 85 -9.15 -23.01 -6.96
CA VAL A 85 -9.62 -23.12 -5.57
C VAL A 85 -8.94 -22.09 -4.66
N GLU A 86 -7.62 -21.92 -4.81
CA GLU A 86 -6.86 -20.92 -4.08
C GLU A 86 -7.29 -19.52 -4.50
N LEU A 87 -7.44 -19.29 -5.81
CA LEU A 87 -7.94 -18.03 -6.35
C LEU A 87 -9.27 -17.65 -5.71
N ASP A 88 -10.19 -18.61 -5.54
CA ASP A 88 -11.48 -18.35 -4.88
C ASP A 88 -11.32 -17.84 -3.45
N ARG A 89 -10.41 -18.45 -2.67
CA ARG A 89 -10.13 -18.02 -1.30
C ARG A 89 -9.49 -16.63 -1.27
N CYS A 90 -8.55 -16.36 -2.19
CA CYS A 90 -7.90 -15.06 -2.32
C CYS A 90 -8.90 -13.96 -2.66
N LEU A 91 -9.74 -14.17 -3.68
CA LEU A 91 -10.78 -13.19 -4.08
C LEU A 91 -11.84 -13.00 -2.99
N THR A 92 -12.19 -14.05 -2.25
CA THR A 92 -13.08 -13.94 -1.09
C THR A 92 -12.49 -13.03 -0.02
N ALA A 93 -11.19 -13.17 0.27
CA ALA A 93 -10.49 -12.35 1.26
C ALA A 93 -10.32 -10.89 0.81
N LEU A 94 -10.10 -10.65 -0.49
CA LEU A 94 -10.01 -9.30 -1.05
C LEU A 94 -11.35 -8.55 -1.03
N GLY A 95 -12.46 -9.29 -1.09
CA GLY A 95 -13.80 -8.70 -1.12
C GLY A 95 -14.04 -7.83 -2.36
N ARG A 96 -14.88 -6.79 -2.23
CA ARG A 96 -15.31 -5.92 -3.35
C ARG A 96 -14.82 -4.48 -3.22
N GLY A 97 -13.82 -4.23 -2.36
CA GLY A 97 -13.36 -2.89 -2.03
C GLY A 97 -12.57 -2.20 -3.13
N ALA A 98 -11.87 -2.97 -3.97
CA ALA A 98 -11.05 -2.46 -5.08
C ALA A 98 -11.34 -3.26 -6.37
N PRO A 99 -11.17 -2.64 -7.56
CA PRO A 99 -11.15 -3.37 -8.83
C PRO A 99 -10.10 -4.49 -8.82
N VAL A 100 -10.47 -5.67 -9.32
CA VAL A 100 -9.57 -6.82 -9.45
C VAL A 100 -9.44 -7.24 -10.90
N LEU A 101 -8.20 -7.48 -11.33
CA LEU A 101 -7.83 -8.13 -12.58
C LEU A 101 -7.14 -9.45 -12.28
N VAL A 102 -7.80 -10.56 -12.60
CA VAL A 102 -7.19 -11.88 -12.62
C VAL A 102 -6.45 -12.04 -13.95
N VAL A 103 -5.18 -12.43 -13.89
CA VAL A 103 -4.39 -12.78 -15.07
C VAL A 103 -4.15 -14.28 -15.07
N ASP A 104 -4.85 -15.00 -15.94
CA ASP A 104 -4.72 -16.43 -16.13
C ASP A 104 -3.54 -16.73 -17.05
N ASP A 105 -2.46 -17.24 -16.49
CA ASP A 105 -1.18 -17.51 -17.15
C ASP A 105 -1.17 -18.90 -17.82
N ALA A 106 -2.11 -19.08 -18.76
CA ALA A 106 -2.33 -20.32 -19.51
C ALA A 106 -2.63 -21.55 -18.62
N SER A 107 -3.62 -21.45 -17.72
CA SER A 107 -4.16 -22.61 -17.00
C SER A 107 -4.72 -23.66 -17.97
N LEU A 108 -4.54 -24.93 -17.63
CA LEU A 108 -5.12 -26.08 -18.33
C LEU A 108 -6.65 -26.03 -18.26
N ASP A 109 -7.19 -25.75 -17.08
CA ASP A 109 -8.63 -25.54 -16.86
C ASP A 109 -8.95 -24.04 -16.75
N HIS A 110 -8.92 -23.38 -17.90
CA HIS A 110 -9.30 -21.97 -18.01
C HIS A 110 -10.74 -21.70 -17.54
N ASP A 111 -11.66 -22.63 -17.77
CA ASP A 111 -13.07 -22.42 -17.45
C ASP A 111 -13.30 -22.38 -15.94
N ALA A 112 -12.56 -23.18 -15.16
CA ALA A 112 -12.58 -23.08 -13.70
C ALA A 112 -12.09 -21.71 -13.22
N VAL A 113 -11.01 -21.17 -13.78
CA VAL A 113 -10.49 -19.83 -13.44
C VAL A 113 -11.52 -18.75 -13.82
N ARG A 114 -12.11 -18.85 -15.02
CA ARG A 114 -13.12 -17.91 -15.51
C ARG A 114 -14.38 -17.89 -14.65
N ALA A 115 -14.84 -19.06 -14.20
CA ALA A 115 -15.99 -19.18 -13.31
C ALA A 115 -15.74 -18.47 -11.97
N VAL A 116 -14.55 -18.66 -11.38
CA VAL A 116 -14.16 -18.00 -10.12
C VAL A 116 -14.06 -16.48 -10.30
N ALA A 117 -13.36 -16.00 -11.33
CA ALA A 117 -13.26 -14.56 -11.59
C ALA A 117 -14.65 -13.91 -11.78
N THR A 118 -15.52 -14.55 -12.56
CA THR A 118 -16.89 -14.06 -12.81
C THR A 118 -17.72 -14.00 -11.52
N ARG A 119 -17.65 -15.03 -10.67
CA ARG A 119 -18.38 -15.08 -9.39
C ARG A 119 -18.03 -13.90 -8.47
N HIS A 120 -16.77 -13.47 -8.48
CA HIS A 120 -16.30 -12.35 -7.67
C HIS A 120 -16.42 -10.99 -8.36
N GLY A 121 -16.86 -10.95 -9.63
CA GLY A 121 -16.93 -9.73 -10.42
C GLY A 121 -15.55 -9.18 -10.82
N ALA A 122 -14.52 -10.02 -10.80
CA ALA A 122 -13.18 -9.67 -11.24
C ALA A 122 -13.10 -9.67 -12.78
N ARG A 123 -12.32 -8.75 -13.34
CA ARG A 123 -11.93 -8.82 -14.76
C ARG A 123 -10.96 -9.98 -14.95
N LEU A 124 -11.02 -10.62 -16.11
CA LEU A 124 -10.13 -11.73 -16.47
C LEU A 124 -9.34 -11.36 -17.74
N LEU A 125 -8.02 -11.53 -17.66
CA LEU A 125 -7.12 -11.51 -18.81
C LEU A 125 -6.51 -12.91 -18.94
N ARG A 126 -6.71 -13.59 -20.06
CA ARG A 126 -6.07 -14.87 -20.37
C ARG A 126 -4.78 -14.61 -21.15
N GLN A 127 -3.71 -15.32 -20.81
CA GLN A 127 -2.51 -15.45 -21.62
C GLN A 127 -2.59 -16.74 -22.45
N ASP A 128 -2.08 -16.67 -23.68
CA ASP A 128 -2.02 -17.83 -24.58
C ASP A 128 -0.91 -18.80 -24.17
N ASP A 129 0.24 -18.25 -23.73
CA ASP A 129 1.41 -18.99 -23.26
C ASP A 129 1.69 -18.71 -21.79
N ASN A 130 2.28 -19.68 -21.10
CA ASN A 130 2.72 -19.52 -19.71
C ASN A 130 3.95 -18.60 -19.62
N THR A 131 3.65 -17.38 -19.16
CA THR A 131 4.49 -16.25 -18.73
C THR A 131 5.50 -16.48 -17.63
N GLY A 132 5.09 -17.35 -16.70
CA GLY A 132 5.47 -17.23 -15.31
C GLY A 132 4.82 -16.02 -14.62
N PRO A 133 4.89 -15.95 -13.28
CA PRO A 133 4.22 -14.91 -12.49
C PRO A 133 4.69 -13.50 -12.83
N GLY A 134 5.96 -13.31 -13.22
CA GLY A 134 6.47 -12.00 -13.65
C GLY A 134 5.84 -11.53 -14.97
N GLY A 135 5.71 -12.43 -15.95
CA GLY A 135 5.06 -12.13 -17.23
C GLY A 135 3.58 -11.81 -17.05
N ALA A 136 2.86 -12.62 -16.26
CA ALA A 136 1.47 -12.38 -15.91
C ALA A 136 1.26 -11.02 -15.20
N ARG A 137 2.14 -10.65 -14.26
CA ARG A 137 2.09 -9.34 -13.58
C ARG A 137 2.31 -8.19 -14.57
N ASN A 138 3.26 -8.32 -15.48
CA ASN A 138 3.54 -7.29 -16.50
C ASN A 138 2.35 -7.13 -17.47
N ALA A 139 1.76 -8.24 -17.91
CA ALA A 139 0.54 -8.22 -18.73
C ALA A 139 -0.63 -7.54 -17.98
N GLY A 140 -0.75 -7.83 -16.68
CA GLY A 140 -1.71 -7.17 -15.79
C GLY A 140 -1.51 -5.65 -15.74
N VAL A 141 -0.27 -5.18 -15.51
CA VAL A 141 0.04 -3.74 -15.51
C VAL A 141 -0.34 -3.10 -16.84
N ALA A 142 0.04 -3.71 -17.96
CA ALA A 142 -0.28 -3.19 -19.30
C ALA A 142 -1.80 -3.11 -19.58
N ALA A 143 -2.61 -3.96 -18.94
CA ALA A 143 -4.07 -4.00 -19.09
C ALA A 143 -4.83 -3.13 -18.08
N THR A 144 -4.12 -2.44 -17.17
CA THR A 144 -4.68 -1.55 -16.15
C THR A 144 -4.41 -0.09 -16.46
N THR A 145 -5.37 0.77 -16.12
CA THR A 145 -5.26 2.23 -16.27
C THR A 145 -5.34 2.97 -14.93
N SER A 146 -5.39 2.24 -13.83
CA SER A 146 -5.42 2.79 -12.47
C SER A 146 -4.12 3.53 -12.15
N ALA A 147 -4.18 4.51 -11.26
CA ALA A 147 -3.01 5.26 -10.82
C ALA A 147 -1.98 4.35 -10.11
N PHE A 148 -2.46 3.30 -9.45
CA PHE A 148 -1.65 2.32 -8.76
C PHE A 148 -2.07 0.89 -9.11
N VAL A 149 -1.10 -0.03 -9.02
CA VAL A 149 -1.30 -1.46 -9.15
C VAL A 149 -0.78 -2.14 -7.89
N ALA A 150 -1.59 -3.03 -7.30
CA ALA A 150 -1.19 -3.90 -6.21
C ALA A 150 -1.13 -5.33 -6.72
N PHE A 151 -0.08 -6.07 -6.40
CA PHE A 151 0.01 -7.50 -6.72
C PHE A 151 -0.36 -8.33 -5.51
N VAL A 152 -1.21 -9.34 -5.72
CA VAL A 152 -1.58 -10.33 -4.71
C VAL A 152 -1.53 -11.70 -5.36
N ASP A 153 -0.82 -12.65 -4.75
CA ASP A 153 -0.73 -14.00 -5.31
C ASP A 153 -2.05 -14.77 -5.08
N SER A 154 -2.39 -15.67 -5.99
CA SER A 154 -3.66 -16.41 -5.96
C SER A 154 -3.80 -17.35 -4.74
N ASP A 155 -2.72 -17.64 -4.01
CA ASP A 155 -2.71 -18.42 -2.77
C ASP A 155 -2.62 -17.58 -1.49
N CYS A 156 -2.71 -16.26 -1.61
CA CYS A 156 -2.72 -15.36 -0.45
C CYS A 156 -4.12 -15.18 0.15
N VAL A 157 -4.18 -15.01 1.46
CA VAL A 157 -5.39 -14.60 2.20
C VAL A 157 -5.04 -13.33 2.97
N VAL A 158 -5.65 -12.20 2.57
CA VAL A 158 -5.44 -10.91 3.22
C VAL A 158 -6.30 -10.86 4.50
N PRO A 159 -5.70 -10.62 5.69
CA PRO A 159 -6.48 -10.47 6.91
C PRO A 159 -7.32 -9.17 6.87
N PRO A 160 -8.47 -9.14 7.58
CA PRO A 160 -9.36 -7.98 7.62
C PRO A 160 -8.74 -6.74 8.28
#